data_AF-A0A8T2YJT1-F1
#
_entry.id   AF-A0A8T2YJT1-F1
#
_cell.length_a   1.000
_cell.length_b   1.000
_cell.length_c   1.000
_cell.angle_alpha   90.00
_cell.angle_beta   90.00
_cell.angle_gamma   90.00
#
_symmetry.space_group_name_H-M   'P 1'
#
loop_
_entity.id
_entity.type
_entity.pdbx_description
1 polymer ?
#
loop_
_entity_poly.entity_id
_entity_poly.type
_entity_poly.pdbx_seq_one_letter_code
_entity_poly.pdbx_strand_id
1 'polypeptide(L)'
;MDGGAQYNPRTVEEVFRDLKGRRAGMIKALTTDVEEFYQQCDPEKENLCLYGFPNEQWEVNLPAEEVPPELPEPALGINFARDGMQEKDWLSLVAVHSDAWLLAVAFYFGSRFGFDKTDRKRLFTMINDLPTIFEIVTGAVKKQAKEKSSVSNHSSNKSKSNSKGRGSESVKYLKGQPKDEEEGLDEEEEEEEHGDTLCGACGENYAADEFWICCDICEKWFHGKCVKITPARAEHIKQYKCPSCSNKRARP
;
A
#
# COMPACT_ATOMS: atom_id res chain seq x y z
N MET A 1 31.08 21.48 26.71
CA MET A 1 30.26 20.32 26.32
C MET A 1 28.82 20.74 26.54
N ASP A 2 28.13 21.11 25.48
CA ASP A 2 26.68 21.34 25.52
C ASP A 2 26.11 20.64 24.29
N GLY A 3 25.87 19.35 24.46
CA GLY A 3 25.27 18.47 23.47
C GLY A 3 23.76 18.49 23.63
N GLY A 4 23.13 19.56 23.16
CA GLY A 4 21.68 19.59 22.91
C GLY A 4 21.44 19.15 21.48
N ALA A 5 21.26 17.86 21.25
CA ALA A 5 20.83 17.32 19.97
C ALA A 5 19.57 18.06 19.50
N GLN A 6 19.65 18.69 18.32
CA GLN A 6 18.52 19.30 17.64
C GLN A 6 17.49 18.20 17.32
N TYR A 7 16.51 18.01 18.21
CA TYR A 7 15.31 17.24 17.91
C TYR A 7 14.51 18.04 16.88
N ASN A 8 14.64 17.65 15.61
CA ASN A 8 13.89 18.22 14.50
C ASN A 8 12.88 17.15 14.06
N PRO A 9 11.70 17.04 14.72
CA PRO A 9 10.71 16.04 14.32
C PRO A 9 10.14 16.49 12.98
N ARG A 10 10.69 15.96 11.88
CA ARG A 10 10.12 16.25 10.57
C ARG A 10 8.73 15.63 10.53
N THR A 11 7.70 16.44 10.27
CA THR A 11 6.30 15.98 10.34
C THR A 11 5.94 15.09 9.15
N VAL A 12 4.77 14.43 9.21
CA VAL A 12 4.21 13.66 8.08
C VAL A 12 4.16 14.51 6.80
N GLU A 13 3.78 15.78 6.90
CA GLU A 13 3.72 16.71 5.78
C GLU A 13 5.10 17.03 5.18
N GLU A 14 6.14 17.05 6.01
CA GLU A 14 7.50 17.31 5.55
C GLU A 14 8.11 16.11 4.83
N VAL A 15 7.87 14.89 5.35
CA VAL A 15 8.25 13.65 4.66
C VAL A 15 7.48 13.52 3.35
N PHE A 16 6.18 13.84 3.35
CA PHE A 16 5.38 13.84 2.12
C PHE A 16 5.86 14.91 1.11
N ARG A 17 6.27 16.09 1.59
CA ARG A 17 6.85 17.14 0.73
C ARG A 17 8.17 16.68 0.11
N ASP A 18 9.03 16.01 0.87
CA ASP A 18 10.27 15.40 0.39
C ASP A 18 9.97 14.38 -0.72
N LEU A 19 9.06 13.43 -0.47
CA LEU A 19 8.63 12.44 -1.45
C LEU A 19 8.09 13.09 -2.73
N LYS A 20 7.25 14.12 -2.62
CA LYS A 20 6.73 14.83 -3.81
C LYS A 20 7.84 15.47 -4.64
N GLY A 21 8.84 16.06 -3.99
CA GLY A 21 9.99 16.66 -4.66
C GLY A 21 10.75 15.62 -5.47
N ARG A 22 11.16 14.52 -4.82
CA ARG A 22 11.86 13.41 -5.47
C ARG A 22 11.05 12.80 -6.62
N ARG A 23 9.76 12.54 -6.36
CA ARG A 23 8.80 12.04 -7.36
C ARG A 23 8.70 12.97 -8.57
N ALA A 24 8.67 14.29 -8.37
CA ALA A 24 8.62 15.24 -9.47
C ALA A 24 9.90 15.20 -10.33
N GLY A 25 11.08 15.08 -9.70
CA GLY A 25 12.34 14.88 -10.42
C GLY A 25 12.32 13.61 -11.27
N MET A 26 11.91 12.49 -10.71
CA MET A 26 11.84 11.21 -11.45
C MET A 26 10.79 11.22 -12.56
N ILE A 27 9.66 11.91 -12.37
CA ILE A 27 8.69 12.12 -13.45
C ILE A 27 9.32 12.93 -14.58
N LYS A 28 10.06 14.01 -14.29
CA LYS A 28 10.76 14.79 -15.32
C LYS A 28 11.72 13.90 -16.11
N ALA A 29 12.54 13.09 -15.44
CA ALA A 29 13.46 12.14 -16.09
C ALA A 29 12.74 11.18 -17.04
N LEU A 30 11.59 10.63 -16.63
CA LEU A 30 10.86 9.60 -17.37
C LEU A 30 9.83 10.16 -18.35
N THR A 31 9.65 11.49 -18.42
CA THR A 31 8.70 12.12 -19.34
C THR A 31 9.30 13.29 -20.11
N THR A 32 9.67 14.37 -19.41
CA THR A 32 10.06 15.64 -20.04
C THR A 32 11.47 15.56 -20.60
N ASP A 33 12.36 14.93 -19.84
CA ASP A 33 13.79 14.85 -20.12
C ASP A 33 14.18 13.43 -20.56
N VAL A 34 13.23 12.68 -21.12
CA VAL A 34 13.39 11.24 -21.41
C VAL A 34 14.54 10.95 -22.37
N GLU A 35 14.78 11.83 -23.35
CA GLU A 35 15.90 11.69 -24.28
C GLU A 35 17.26 11.86 -23.57
N GLU A 36 17.36 12.81 -22.64
CA GLU A 36 18.57 13.03 -21.85
C GLU A 36 18.80 11.85 -20.89
N PHE A 37 17.75 11.42 -20.18
CA PHE A 37 17.80 10.27 -19.30
C PHE A 37 18.23 8.98 -20.04
N TYR A 38 17.65 8.74 -21.23
CA TYR A 38 17.99 7.58 -22.08
C TYR A 38 19.48 7.59 -22.47
N GLN A 39 20.01 8.75 -22.87
CA GLN A 39 21.41 8.91 -23.26
C GLN A 39 22.37 8.69 -22.09
N GLN A 40 22.00 9.13 -20.88
CA GLN A 40 22.84 8.93 -19.68
C GLN A 40 22.90 7.46 -19.24
N CYS A 41 21.84 6.68 -19.49
CA CYS A 41 21.74 5.25 -19.17
C CYS A 41 22.49 4.34 -20.15
N ASP A 42 23.79 4.58 -20.34
CA ASP A 42 24.65 3.78 -21.22
C ASP A 42 24.87 2.34 -20.70
N PRO A 43 24.46 1.28 -21.44
CA PRO A 43 24.63 -0.12 -21.03
C PRO A 43 26.10 -0.55 -20.89
N GLU A 44 27.05 0.17 -21.50
CA GLU A 44 28.49 -0.13 -21.39
C GLU A 44 29.11 0.45 -20.11
N LYS A 45 28.37 1.28 -19.36
CA LYS A 45 28.79 1.77 -18.03
C LYS A 45 28.45 0.75 -16.96
N GLU A 46 28.98 0.97 -15.77
CA GLU A 46 28.66 0.20 -14.56
C GLU A 46 27.15 0.28 -14.19
N ASN A 47 26.76 -0.35 -13.08
CA ASN A 47 25.38 -0.52 -12.64
C ASN A 47 24.72 0.78 -12.16
N LEU A 48 24.31 1.63 -13.11
CA LEU A 48 23.69 2.92 -12.87
C LEU A 48 22.31 2.81 -12.20
N CYS A 49 21.97 3.88 -11.48
CA CYS A 49 20.73 4.09 -10.75
C CYS A 49 20.07 5.40 -11.19
N LEU A 50 18.74 5.52 -11.02
CA LEU A 50 18.02 6.79 -11.14
C LEU A 50 17.69 7.33 -9.74
N TYR A 51 18.19 8.53 -9.42
CA TYR A 51 17.92 9.23 -8.17
C TYR A 51 16.96 10.40 -8.38
N GLY A 52 16.02 10.56 -7.45
CA GLY A 52 15.19 11.75 -7.31
C GLY A 52 15.57 12.56 -6.07
N PHE A 53 15.62 13.88 -6.20
CA PHE A 53 15.98 14.80 -5.12
C PHE A 53 14.79 15.68 -4.66
N PRO A 54 14.77 16.11 -3.38
CA PRO A 54 13.66 16.91 -2.83
C PRO A 54 13.47 18.28 -3.52
N ASN A 55 14.48 18.77 -4.23
CA ASN A 55 14.45 19.99 -5.04
C ASN A 55 13.89 19.77 -6.46
N GLU A 56 13.23 18.63 -6.70
CA GLU A 56 12.65 18.25 -7.99
C GLU A 56 13.64 18.07 -9.13
N GLN A 57 14.90 17.77 -8.80
CA GLN A 57 15.93 17.34 -9.75
C GLN A 57 16.05 15.82 -9.76
N TRP A 58 16.66 15.31 -10.81
CA TRP A 58 17.00 13.89 -10.97
C TRP A 58 18.46 13.75 -11.39
N GLU A 59 19.02 12.56 -11.17
CA GLU A 59 20.39 12.23 -11.57
C GLU A 59 20.51 10.75 -11.91
N VAL A 60 21.32 10.42 -12.90
CA VAL A 60 21.78 9.05 -13.17
C VAL A 60 23.20 8.92 -12.67
N ASN A 61 23.41 8.09 -11.66
CA ASN A 61 24.72 7.92 -11.03
C ASN A 61 24.94 6.48 -10.55
N LEU A 62 26.17 6.15 -10.17
CA LEU A 62 26.51 4.91 -9.48
C LEU A 62 25.87 4.89 -8.08
N PRO A 63 25.65 3.68 -7.51
CA PRO A 63 25.19 3.56 -6.13
C PRO A 63 26.12 4.23 -5.13
N ALA A 64 25.59 4.57 -3.95
CA ALA A 64 26.42 5.15 -2.90
C ALA A 64 27.57 4.21 -2.51
N GLU A 65 28.77 4.78 -2.39
CA GLU A 65 29.97 4.04 -1.94
C GLU A 65 29.98 3.78 -0.43
N GLU A 66 29.19 4.54 0.34
CA GLU A 66 29.13 4.43 1.80
C GLU A 66 28.41 3.15 2.26
N VAL A 67 28.97 2.48 3.28
CA VAL A 67 28.44 1.21 3.82
C VAL A 67 28.26 1.31 5.35
N PRO A 68 27.02 1.24 5.89
CA PRO A 68 25.75 1.22 5.15
C PRO A 68 25.40 2.61 4.58
N PRO A 69 24.66 2.68 3.46
CA PRO A 69 24.22 3.95 2.90
C PRO A 69 23.22 4.67 3.82
N GLU A 70 23.18 6.00 3.76
CA GLU A 70 22.27 6.79 4.60
C GLU A 70 20.79 6.56 4.25
N LEU A 71 20.47 6.38 2.97
CA LEU A 71 19.11 6.15 2.46
C LEU A 71 19.01 4.77 1.80
N PRO A 72 17.80 4.19 1.68
CA PRO A 72 17.59 3.04 0.81
C PRO A 72 18.10 3.31 -0.60
N GLU A 73 18.78 2.33 -1.21
CA GLU A 73 19.28 2.43 -2.57
C GLU A 73 18.17 2.15 -3.60
N PRO A 74 18.12 2.89 -4.72
CA PRO A 74 17.25 2.57 -5.84
C PRO A 74 17.72 1.30 -6.59
N ALA A 75 16.96 0.90 -7.60
CA ALA A 75 17.31 -0.27 -8.41
C ALA A 75 18.64 -0.05 -9.18
N LEU A 76 19.54 -1.01 -9.03
CA LEU A 76 20.87 -1.03 -9.63
C LEU A 76 20.81 -1.57 -11.06
N GLY A 77 21.60 -1.00 -11.96
CA GLY A 77 21.79 -1.53 -13.31
C GLY A 77 20.61 -1.31 -14.24
N ILE A 78 19.87 -0.21 -14.07
CA ILE A 78 18.73 0.11 -14.93
C ILE A 78 19.14 0.27 -16.41
N ASN A 79 20.40 0.61 -16.66
CA ASN A 79 20.99 0.76 -17.98
C ASN A 79 21.14 -0.58 -18.74
N PHE A 80 21.33 -1.71 -18.05
CA PHE A 80 21.59 -3.00 -18.72
C PHE A 80 20.42 -3.52 -19.54
N ALA A 81 19.19 -3.25 -19.08
CA ALA A 81 17.98 -3.69 -19.78
C ALA A 81 17.53 -2.73 -20.89
N ARG A 82 18.16 -1.55 -21.02
CA ARG A 82 17.68 -0.46 -21.90
C ARG A 82 17.53 -0.91 -23.35
N ASP A 83 18.57 -1.53 -23.90
CA ASP A 83 18.60 -1.92 -25.33
C ASP A 83 18.03 -3.33 -25.57
N GLY A 84 17.68 -4.05 -24.50
CA GLY A 84 17.13 -5.42 -24.55
C GLY A 84 15.60 -5.48 -24.67
N MET A 85 14.90 -4.35 -24.64
CA MET A 85 13.44 -4.29 -24.69
C MET A 85 12.93 -3.01 -25.38
N GLN A 86 11.61 -2.89 -25.61
CA GLN A 86 11.06 -1.64 -26.13
C GLN A 86 11.24 -0.52 -25.11
N GLU A 87 11.61 0.67 -25.58
CA GLU A 87 11.85 1.84 -24.73
C GLU A 87 10.69 2.11 -23.75
N LYS A 88 9.44 2.04 -24.20
CA LYS A 88 8.27 2.21 -23.34
C LYS A 88 8.18 1.18 -22.20
N ASP A 89 8.63 -0.06 -22.46
CA ASP A 89 8.57 -1.15 -21.49
C ASP A 89 9.73 -0.99 -20.49
N TRP A 90 10.90 -0.54 -20.96
CA TRP A 90 12.02 -0.15 -20.12
C TRP A 90 11.67 1.03 -19.20
N LEU A 91 11.09 2.11 -19.74
CA LEU A 91 10.64 3.26 -18.95
C LEU A 91 9.59 2.85 -17.91
N SER A 92 8.69 1.93 -18.26
CA SER A 92 7.70 1.38 -17.33
C SER A 92 8.36 0.57 -16.21
N LEU A 93 9.38 -0.22 -16.53
CA LEU A 93 10.17 -0.96 -15.54
C LEU A 93 10.88 -0.01 -14.57
N VAL A 94 11.57 1.00 -15.09
CA VAL A 94 12.24 2.02 -14.26
C VAL A 94 11.24 2.76 -13.39
N ALA A 95 10.05 3.09 -13.91
CA ALA A 95 8.99 3.75 -13.15
C ALA A 95 8.52 2.90 -11.96
N VAL A 96 8.28 1.60 -12.14
CA VAL A 96 7.87 0.70 -11.04
C VAL A 96 8.94 0.62 -9.94
N HIS A 97 10.21 0.49 -10.32
CA HIS A 97 11.31 0.50 -9.36
C HIS A 97 11.45 1.84 -8.64
N SER A 98 11.20 2.95 -9.34
CA SER A 98 11.20 4.30 -8.79
C SER A 98 10.08 4.49 -7.76
N ASP A 99 8.86 4.01 -8.06
CA ASP A 99 7.72 4.04 -7.15
C ASP A 99 8.03 3.28 -5.84
N ALA A 100 8.61 2.08 -5.95
CA ALA A 100 9.02 1.28 -4.80
C ALA A 100 10.11 1.99 -3.95
N TRP A 101 11.11 2.58 -4.61
CA TRP A 101 12.18 3.31 -3.93
C TRP A 101 11.66 4.54 -3.17
N LEU A 102 10.75 5.32 -3.77
CA LEU A 102 10.13 6.48 -3.10
C LEU A 102 9.38 6.07 -1.83
N LEU A 103 8.65 4.95 -1.87
CA LEU A 103 7.97 4.43 -0.70
C LEU A 103 8.98 4.02 0.39
N ALA A 104 10.06 3.33 0.01
CA ALA A 104 11.12 2.94 0.94
C ALA A 104 11.78 4.16 1.61
N VAL A 105 12.13 5.21 0.85
CA VAL A 105 12.72 6.44 1.37
C VAL A 105 11.77 7.16 2.33
N ALA A 106 10.49 7.28 1.97
CA ALA A 106 9.49 7.94 2.81
C ALA A 106 9.28 7.22 4.15
N PHE A 107 9.21 5.89 4.13
CA PHE A 107 9.04 5.10 5.36
C PHE A 107 10.33 4.96 6.16
N TYR A 108 11.50 4.99 5.52
CA TYR A 108 12.78 5.15 6.21
C TYR A 108 12.80 6.44 7.05
N PHE A 109 12.40 7.57 6.45
CA PHE A 109 12.27 8.82 7.19
C PHE A 109 11.20 8.76 8.28
N GLY A 110 10.05 8.13 8.00
CA GLY A 110 9.01 7.92 9.01
C GLY A 110 9.56 7.18 10.25
N SER A 111 10.29 6.09 10.06
CA SER A 111 10.94 5.38 11.18
C SER A 111 12.01 6.23 11.87
N ARG A 112 12.86 6.93 11.11
CA ARG A 112 13.93 7.80 11.66
C ARG A 112 13.38 8.97 12.47
N PHE A 113 12.18 9.45 12.15
CA PHE A 113 11.52 10.56 12.86
C PHE A 113 10.48 10.11 13.90
N GLY A 114 10.35 8.80 14.14
CA GLY A 114 9.52 8.25 15.20
C GLY A 114 8.02 8.24 14.89
N PHE A 115 7.62 8.04 13.64
CA PHE A 115 6.21 7.96 13.24
C PHE A 115 5.51 6.76 13.85
N ASP A 116 4.36 7.02 14.49
CA ASP A 116 3.50 5.97 15.04
C ASP A 116 2.59 5.32 13.98
N LYS A 117 1.69 4.41 14.40
CA LYS A 117 0.72 3.73 13.52
C LYS A 117 -0.15 4.74 12.75
N THR A 118 -0.55 5.83 13.40
CA THR A 118 -1.42 6.87 12.82
C THR A 118 -0.66 7.71 11.79
N ASP A 119 0.57 8.11 12.10
CA ASP A 119 1.42 8.88 11.20
C ASP A 119 1.77 8.09 9.93
N ARG A 120 2.15 6.82 10.08
CA ARG A 120 2.42 5.93 8.93
C ARG A 120 1.19 5.75 8.05
N LYS A 121 0.02 5.53 8.64
CA LYS A 121 -1.25 5.44 7.92
C LYS A 121 -1.55 6.73 7.17
N ARG A 122 -1.37 7.88 7.82
CA ARG A 122 -1.60 9.20 7.23
C ARG A 122 -0.66 9.47 6.06
N LEU A 123 0.63 9.19 6.23
CA LEU A 123 1.64 9.31 5.17
C LEU A 123 1.27 8.44 3.96
N PHE A 124 0.92 7.17 4.20
CA PHE A 124 0.53 6.25 3.12
C PHE A 124 -0.68 6.77 2.35
N THR A 125 -1.73 7.22 3.04
CA THR A 125 -2.92 7.80 2.39
C THR A 125 -2.53 8.98 1.47
N MET A 126 -1.70 9.90 1.97
CA MET A 126 -1.26 11.06 1.18
C MET A 126 -0.44 10.64 -0.06
N ILE A 127 0.41 9.63 0.07
CA ILE A 127 1.18 9.06 -1.06
C ILE A 127 0.22 8.44 -2.08
N ASN A 128 -0.75 7.65 -1.61
CA ASN A 128 -1.67 6.89 -2.45
C ASN A 128 -2.76 7.75 -3.12
N ASP A 129 -2.95 8.99 -2.67
CA ASP A 129 -3.80 9.99 -3.34
C ASP A 129 -3.15 10.53 -4.64
N LEU A 130 -1.86 10.27 -4.87
CA LEU A 130 -1.15 10.61 -6.10
C LEU A 130 -1.15 9.41 -7.05
N PRO A 131 -1.26 9.61 -8.37
CA PRO A 131 -1.00 8.54 -9.32
C PRO A 131 0.46 8.09 -9.19
N THR A 132 0.74 6.81 -9.43
CA THR A 132 2.13 6.33 -9.44
C THR A 132 2.90 6.91 -10.63
N ILE A 133 4.23 6.90 -10.59
CA ILE A 133 5.06 7.26 -11.74
C ILE A 133 4.74 6.31 -12.89
N PHE A 134 4.57 5.02 -12.62
CA PHE A 134 4.16 4.04 -13.61
C PHE A 134 2.82 4.41 -14.30
N GLU A 135 1.80 4.81 -13.54
CA GLU A 135 0.51 5.21 -14.12
C GLU A 135 0.62 6.46 -15.00
N ILE A 136 1.53 7.38 -14.66
CA ILE A 136 1.82 8.57 -15.47
C ILE A 136 2.52 8.18 -16.77
N VAL A 137 3.61 7.42 -16.68
CA VAL A 137 4.45 7.01 -17.83
C VAL A 137 3.65 6.15 -18.81
N THR A 138 2.80 5.24 -18.31
CA THR A 138 1.94 4.40 -19.15
C THR A 138 0.67 5.09 -19.64
N GLY A 139 0.38 6.31 -19.14
CA GLY A 139 -0.83 7.05 -19.45
C GLY A 139 -2.13 6.44 -18.88
N ALA A 140 -2.04 5.54 -17.91
CA ALA A 140 -3.19 4.91 -17.25
C ALA A 140 -4.11 5.93 -16.57
N VAL A 141 -3.57 7.04 -16.06
CA VAL A 141 -4.33 8.15 -15.45
C VAL A 141 -5.40 8.70 -16.42
N LYS A 142 -5.07 8.84 -17.70
CA LYS A 142 -6.00 9.36 -18.73
C LYS A 142 -7.12 8.37 -19.04
N LYS A 143 -6.89 7.06 -18.87
CA LYS A 143 -7.92 6.02 -19.08
C LYS A 143 -8.92 6.00 -17.93
N GLN A 144 -8.47 6.03 -16.68
CA GLN A 144 -9.35 6.06 -15.51
C GLN A 144 -10.23 7.32 -15.46
N ALA A 145 -9.72 8.48 -15.89
CA ALA A 145 -10.53 9.71 -15.97
C ALA A 145 -11.65 9.63 -17.03
N LYS A 146 -11.40 8.93 -18.16
CA LYS A 146 -12.41 8.69 -19.20
C LYS A 146 -13.46 7.64 -18.79
N GLU A 147 -13.06 6.65 -18.00
CA GLU A 147 -13.98 5.66 -17.44
C GLU A 147 -14.85 6.27 -16.33
N LYS A 148 -14.30 7.11 -15.44
CA LYS A 148 -15.09 7.83 -14.44
C LYS A 148 -16.08 8.83 -15.04
N SER A 149 -15.74 9.49 -16.16
CA SER A 149 -16.63 10.44 -16.84
C SER A 149 -17.73 9.77 -17.69
N SER A 150 -17.59 8.50 -18.03
CA SER A 150 -18.61 7.74 -18.78
C SER A 150 -19.66 7.07 -17.90
N VAL A 151 -19.45 7.01 -16.58
CA VAL A 151 -20.39 6.37 -15.62
C VAL A 151 -21.34 7.36 -14.93
N SER A 152 -21.19 8.68 -15.13
CA SER A 152 -21.98 9.70 -14.41
C SER A 152 -23.13 10.33 -15.21
N ASN A 153 -23.88 9.55 -16.00
CA ASN A 153 -25.08 10.02 -16.70
C ASN A 153 -26.26 9.05 -16.56
N HIS A 154 -26.73 8.85 -15.33
CA HIS A 154 -28.13 8.52 -15.07
C HIS A 154 -28.47 8.82 -13.60
N SER A 155 -29.10 9.97 -13.34
CA SER A 155 -30.45 10.05 -12.74
C SER A 155 -30.71 11.45 -12.21
N SER A 156 -31.83 12.00 -12.64
CA SER A 156 -32.33 13.34 -12.36
C SER A 156 -33.32 13.35 -11.18
N ASN A 157 -33.16 14.35 -10.32
CA ASN A 157 -34.15 15.07 -9.50
C ASN A 157 -35.16 14.32 -8.61
N LYS A 158 -35.09 14.57 -7.29
CA LYS A 158 -36.07 15.42 -6.57
C LYS A 158 -35.64 15.77 -5.13
N SER A 159 -36.30 16.78 -4.58
CA SER A 159 -35.80 17.75 -3.60
C SER A 159 -36.50 17.70 -2.23
N LYS A 160 -35.84 18.30 -1.20
CA LYS A 160 -36.39 18.91 0.05
C LYS A 160 -36.97 17.93 1.10
N SER A 161 -36.89 18.12 2.43
CA SER A 161 -36.72 19.32 3.28
C SER A 161 -36.27 18.99 4.73
N ASN A 162 -35.50 19.93 5.29
CA ASN A 162 -35.28 20.37 6.69
C ASN A 162 -36.22 19.86 7.82
N SER A 163 -35.69 19.53 9.02
CA SER A 163 -35.75 20.37 10.25
C SER A 163 -35.53 19.63 11.61
N LYS A 164 -34.57 20.17 12.39
CA LYS A 164 -34.47 20.43 13.86
C LYS A 164 -34.95 19.44 14.96
N GLY A 165 -34.07 19.30 15.98
CA GLY A 165 -34.41 19.22 17.43
C GLY A 165 -33.41 18.42 18.26
N ARG A 166 -32.49 19.06 19.02
CA ARG A 166 -32.48 19.22 20.51
C ARG A 166 -32.51 17.88 21.29
N GLY A 167 -31.66 17.59 22.27
CA GLY A 167 -30.58 18.29 22.98
C GLY A 167 -30.24 17.54 24.29
N SER A 168 -29.09 17.88 24.91
CA SER A 168 -28.69 17.76 26.35
C SER A 168 -28.78 16.38 27.06
N GLU A 169 -27.99 16.00 28.08
CA GLU A 169 -26.78 16.47 28.78
C GLU A 169 -26.52 15.46 29.94
N SER A 170 -25.25 15.24 30.32
CA SER A 170 -24.74 14.93 31.69
C SER A 170 -25.05 13.52 32.30
N VAL A 171 -24.20 12.78 33.04
CA VAL A 171 -23.35 12.99 34.25
C VAL A 171 -22.48 11.68 34.39
N LYS A 172 -21.13 11.64 34.48
CA LYS A 172 -20.14 11.94 35.55
C LYS A 172 -19.86 10.83 36.64
N TYR A 173 -18.56 10.43 36.74
CA TYR A 173 -17.76 9.87 37.88
C TYR A 173 -17.97 8.39 38.33
N LEU A 174 -17.01 7.54 38.77
CA LEU A 174 -15.69 7.58 39.49
C LEU A 174 -14.83 6.33 39.08
N LYS A 175 -13.51 6.38 38.76
CA LYS A 175 -12.26 6.37 39.58
C LYS A 175 -11.90 5.05 40.32
N GLY A 176 -10.72 4.46 40.02
CA GLY A 176 -10.03 3.47 40.86
C GLY A 176 -8.85 2.71 40.20
N GLN A 177 -7.61 3.07 40.57
CA GLN A 177 -6.33 2.30 40.49
C GLN A 177 -5.84 2.15 41.98
N PRO A 178 -4.83 1.33 42.37
CA PRO A 178 -3.59 0.99 41.63
C PRO A 178 -2.94 -0.43 41.83
N LYS A 179 -1.98 -0.72 40.92
CA LYS A 179 -0.67 -1.44 40.98
C LYS A 179 -0.45 -2.77 41.75
N ASP A 180 0.18 -3.74 41.09
CA ASP A 180 1.60 -4.12 41.31
C ASP A 180 2.18 -4.98 40.16
N GLU A 181 3.52 -5.07 40.15
CA GLU A 181 4.48 -5.35 39.07
C GLU A 181 4.73 -6.85 38.81
N GLU A 182 5.10 -7.22 37.57
CA GLU A 182 6.27 -8.05 37.15
C GLU A 182 6.02 -8.78 35.81
N GLU A 183 7.13 -9.11 35.16
CA GLU A 183 7.42 -9.39 33.76
C GLU A 183 6.69 -10.58 33.11
N GLY A 184 6.35 -10.45 31.82
CA GLY A 184 5.88 -11.53 30.96
C GLY A 184 5.87 -11.09 29.50
N LEU A 185 6.85 -11.58 28.74
CA LEU A 185 6.94 -11.51 27.29
C LEU A 185 5.89 -12.44 26.63
N ASP A 186 5.55 -12.08 25.39
CA ASP A 186 5.05 -12.91 24.29
C ASP A 186 3.52 -13.01 24.02
N GLU A 187 3.20 -12.72 22.74
CA GLU A 187 2.14 -13.33 21.91
C GLU A 187 0.69 -12.78 21.91
N GLU A 188 0.44 -11.47 21.70
CA GLU A 188 -0.94 -11.00 21.36
C GLU A 188 -1.04 -9.95 20.23
N GLU A 189 -0.07 -9.85 19.30
CA GLU A 189 -0.18 -8.90 18.16
C GLU A 189 -0.10 -9.55 16.76
N GLU A 190 -0.50 -10.82 16.61
CA GLU A 190 -0.65 -11.48 15.29
C GLU A 190 -2.09 -11.53 14.75
N GLU A 191 -3.10 -10.97 15.43
CA GLU A 191 -4.51 -11.13 15.02
C GLU A 191 -5.05 -10.09 14.02
N GLU A 192 -4.37 -8.98 13.73
CA GLU A 192 -4.93 -7.90 12.89
C GLU A 192 -4.62 -8.00 11.36
N GLU A 193 -4.02 -9.09 10.86
CA GLU A 193 -3.72 -9.23 9.40
C GLU A 193 -4.78 -10.02 8.59
N HIS A 194 -5.86 -10.52 9.21
CA HIS A 194 -6.87 -11.36 8.52
C HIS A 194 -8.24 -10.70 8.32
N GLY A 195 -8.32 -9.37 8.49
CA GLY A 195 -9.56 -8.61 8.65
C GLY A 195 -10.60 -8.65 7.52
N ASP A 196 -10.27 -9.09 6.30
CA ASP A 196 -11.17 -8.99 5.14
C ASP A 196 -11.65 -10.33 4.54
N THR A 197 -11.34 -11.48 5.15
CA THR A 197 -11.86 -12.76 4.65
C THR A 197 -13.32 -12.96 5.04
N LEU A 198 -14.23 -12.79 4.09
CA LEU A 198 -15.68 -12.96 4.29
C LEU A 198 -16.15 -14.39 4.01
N CYS A 199 -17.02 -14.92 4.87
CA CYS A 199 -17.63 -16.22 4.66
C CYS A 199 -18.54 -16.21 3.43
N GLY A 200 -18.28 -17.09 2.47
CA GLY A 200 -19.05 -17.20 1.22
C GLY A 200 -20.50 -17.66 1.37
N ALA A 201 -20.97 -17.95 2.59
CA ALA A 201 -22.35 -18.34 2.89
C ALA A 201 -23.11 -17.29 3.72
N CYS A 202 -22.51 -16.72 4.77
CA CYS A 202 -23.18 -15.74 5.64
C CYS A 202 -22.68 -14.31 5.48
N GLY A 203 -21.54 -14.08 4.82
CA GLY A 203 -20.99 -12.75 4.59
C GLY A 203 -20.33 -12.10 5.81
N GLU A 204 -20.19 -12.83 6.92
CA GLU A 204 -19.52 -12.35 8.13
C GLU A 204 -17.99 -12.52 8.03
N ASN A 205 -17.25 -11.70 8.78
CA ASN A 205 -15.78 -11.65 8.79
C ASN A 205 -15.15 -12.87 9.48
N TYR A 206 -13.87 -13.07 9.16
CA TYR A 206 -12.97 -14.01 9.82
C TYR A 206 -12.82 -13.71 11.31
N ALA A 207 -13.10 -14.71 12.14
CA ALA A 207 -12.78 -14.74 13.57
C ALA A 207 -11.89 -15.95 13.84
N ALA A 208 -10.79 -15.74 14.58
CA ALA A 208 -9.72 -16.74 14.79
C ALA A 208 -10.18 -17.97 15.59
N ASP A 209 -11.26 -17.85 16.37
CA ASP A 209 -11.85 -18.90 17.20
C ASP A 209 -12.83 -19.81 16.44
N GLU A 210 -13.15 -19.50 15.17
CA GLU A 210 -14.09 -20.28 14.38
C GLU A 210 -13.40 -21.27 13.42
N PHE A 211 -14.03 -22.42 13.16
CA PHE A 211 -13.55 -23.37 12.18
C PHE A 211 -13.95 -22.96 10.75
N TRP A 212 -12.98 -22.87 9.85
CA TRP A 212 -13.17 -22.51 8.44
C TRP A 212 -12.70 -23.60 7.47
N ILE A 213 -13.29 -23.64 6.28
CA ILE A 213 -12.92 -24.55 5.19
C ILE A 213 -12.98 -23.85 3.83
N CYS A 214 -11.96 -24.06 2.99
CA CYS A 214 -11.86 -23.49 1.64
C CYS A 214 -12.38 -24.49 0.59
N CYS A 215 -13.20 -24.01 -0.35
CA CYS A 215 -13.73 -24.81 -1.46
C CYS A 215 -12.72 -24.93 -2.61
N ASP A 216 -12.35 -26.16 -3.01
CA ASP A 216 -11.38 -26.42 -4.10
C ASP A 216 -11.87 -26.00 -5.49
N ILE A 217 -13.15 -25.63 -5.65
CA ILE A 217 -13.73 -25.25 -6.96
C ILE A 217 -13.83 -23.74 -7.15
N CYS A 218 -14.09 -22.98 -6.08
CA CYS A 218 -14.30 -21.55 -6.19
C CYS A 218 -13.40 -20.73 -5.26
N GLU A 219 -12.51 -21.39 -4.53
CA GLU A 219 -11.48 -20.80 -3.66
C GLU A 219 -12.05 -19.85 -2.60
N LYS A 220 -13.35 -19.96 -2.31
CA LYS A 220 -14.03 -19.21 -1.26
C LYS A 220 -13.93 -19.95 0.08
N TRP A 221 -13.79 -19.17 1.13
CA TRP A 221 -13.76 -19.61 2.52
C TRP A 221 -15.16 -19.61 3.14
N PHE A 222 -15.42 -20.59 4.00
CA PHE A 222 -16.70 -20.76 4.68
C PHE A 222 -16.50 -21.19 6.13
N HIS A 223 -17.31 -20.67 7.06
CA HIS A 223 -17.43 -21.30 8.37
C HIS A 223 -17.94 -22.73 8.22
N GLY A 224 -17.34 -23.69 8.93
CA GLY A 224 -17.80 -25.08 8.91
C GLY A 224 -19.27 -25.22 9.30
N LYS A 225 -19.76 -24.41 10.25
CA LYS A 225 -21.19 -24.34 10.61
C LYS A 225 -22.08 -23.92 9.44
N CYS A 226 -21.65 -22.96 8.62
CA CYS A 226 -22.41 -22.47 7.47
C CYS A 226 -22.54 -23.50 6.35
N VAL A 227 -21.60 -24.45 6.26
CA VAL A 227 -21.58 -25.51 5.24
C VAL A 227 -21.77 -26.93 5.80
N LYS A 228 -22.11 -27.04 7.10
CA LYS A 228 -22.36 -28.30 7.82
C LYS A 228 -21.19 -29.29 7.77
N ILE A 229 -19.98 -28.76 7.91
CA ILE A 229 -18.73 -29.53 8.05
C ILE A 229 -18.15 -29.25 9.44
N THR A 230 -17.82 -30.31 10.17
CA THR A 230 -17.11 -30.22 11.45
C THR A 230 -15.61 -30.41 11.22
N PRO A 231 -14.73 -29.94 12.13
CA PRO A 231 -13.29 -30.15 12.05
C PRO A 231 -12.92 -31.62 11.83
N ALA A 232 -13.47 -32.54 12.65
CA ALA A 232 -13.24 -33.98 12.53
C ALA A 232 -13.66 -34.57 11.17
N ARG A 233 -14.70 -33.99 10.53
CA ARG A 233 -15.11 -34.41 9.19
C ARG A 233 -14.13 -33.89 8.13
N ALA A 234 -13.62 -32.67 8.29
CA ALA A 234 -12.70 -32.03 7.36
C ALA A 234 -11.35 -32.76 7.26
N GLU A 235 -10.85 -33.33 8.36
CA GLU A 235 -9.63 -34.17 8.38
C GLU A 235 -9.68 -35.32 7.35
N HIS A 236 -10.88 -35.79 7.02
CA HIS A 236 -11.09 -36.92 6.11
C HIS A 236 -11.50 -36.49 4.69
N ILE A 237 -11.62 -35.19 4.43
CA ILE A 237 -11.99 -34.64 3.12
C ILE A 237 -10.73 -34.32 2.32
N LYS A 238 -10.47 -35.10 1.27
CA LYS A 238 -9.36 -34.83 0.34
C LYS A 238 -9.61 -33.64 -0.57
N GLN A 239 -10.87 -33.44 -0.98
CA GLN A 239 -11.32 -32.32 -1.80
C GLN A 239 -12.71 -31.89 -1.33
N TYR A 240 -12.81 -30.67 -0.81
CA TYR A 240 -14.03 -30.06 -0.35
C TYR A 240 -14.69 -29.24 -1.45
N LYS A 241 -15.97 -29.55 -1.72
CA LYS A 241 -16.82 -28.82 -2.66
C LYS A 241 -17.96 -28.15 -1.91
N CYS A 242 -18.03 -26.83 -1.95
CA CYS A 242 -19.11 -26.08 -1.29
C CYS A 242 -20.49 -26.42 -1.88
N PRO A 243 -21.60 -26.19 -1.14
CA PRO A 243 -22.95 -26.47 -1.61
C PRO A 243 -23.28 -25.84 -2.97
N SER A 244 -22.85 -24.60 -3.19
CA SER A 244 -23.04 -23.87 -4.45
C SER A 244 -22.32 -24.52 -5.63
N CYS A 245 -21.11 -25.06 -5.41
CA CYS A 245 -20.37 -25.78 -6.45
C CYS A 245 -20.93 -27.19 -6.64
N SER A 246 -21.38 -27.85 -5.57
CA SER A 246 -21.96 -29.20 -5.61
C SER A 246 -23.20 -29.26 -6.50
N ASN A 247 -24.11 -28.30 -6.33
CA ASN A 247 -25.38 -28.25 -7.06
C ASN A 247 -25.28 -27.84 -8.54
N LYS A 248 -24.15 -27.26 -8.98
CA LYS A 248 -23.94 -26.86 -10.39
C LYS A 248 -23.83 -28.03 -11.39
N ARG A 249 -23.81 -29.29 -10.94
CA ARG A 249 -23.76 -30.48 -11.81
C ARG A 249 -25.12 -31.12 -12.15
N ALA A 250 -26.24 -30.50 -11.76
CA ALA A 250 -27.57 -30.99 -12.15
C ALA A 250 -28.24 -30.03 -13.15
N ARG A 251 -27.85 -30.11 -14.41
CA ARG A 251 -28.74 -29.78 -15.54
C ARG A 251 -28.39 -30.72 -16.71
N PRO A 252 -29.33 -31.56 -17.17
CA PRO A 252 -29.15 -32.36 -18.39
C PRO A 252 -28.85 -31.48 -19.60
#